data_AF-A0A7Z9BXF5-F1
#
_entry.id   AF-A0A7Z9BXF5-F1
#
_cell.length_a   1.000
_cell.length_b   1.000
_cell.length_c   1.000
_cell.angle_alpha   90.00
_cell.angle_beta   90.00
_cell.angle_gamma   90.00
#
_symmetry.space_group_name_H-M   'P 1'
#
loop_
_entity.id
_entity.type
_entity.pdbx_description
1 polymer ?
#
loop_
_entity_poly.entity_id
_entity_poly.type
_entity_poly.pdbx_seq_one_letter_code
_entity_poly.pdbx_strand_id
1 'polypeptide(L)'
;MMRSIVRFGAVLGVLGSTFLLSPDPGLRLFSSIPVGTQPAYALPENQILEKLRSIPVFTITDNQGAPLVATVPQADNKKAAVAGVFISRNDAVAFVDRLKTRDPQLASTIQVTTVSLGEVYRMSQQAQGSAEEVQFAYVPVQKQVDLAKSVLQANGQSVEEFNGVPLFIAKGGPDNGYLTIQNGNEQVIPIFFYKEDLQNMLTQFKTQQPDLISNVKIDVVNLEGLLDALKRDDDQFLNRIVLIPPRETLEYLQQNQPRR
;
A
#
# COMPACT_ATOMS: atom_id res chain seq x y z
N MET A 1 3.95 34.12 -11.22
CA MET A 1 3.69 33.42 -12.49
C MET A 1 4.56 32.18 -12.54
N MET A 2 3.93 31.00 -12.63
CA MET A 2 4.35 29.75 -13.32
C MET A 2 3.67 28.58 -12.60
N ARG A 3 2.59 28.07 -13.21
CA ARG A 3 1.93 26.82 -12.83
C ARG A 3 2.66 25.69 -13.54
N SER A 4 3.33 24.81 -12.80
CA SER A 4 3.87 23.59 -13.37
C SER A 4 2.75 22.54 -13.43
N ILE A 5 2.29 22.28 -14.65
CA ILE A 5 1.33 21.20 -14.94
C ILE A 5 2.18 20.00 -15.34
N VAL A 6 2.25 18.99 -14.46
CA VAL A 6 2.81 17.69 -14.82
C VAL A 6 1.88 17.09 -15.89
N ARG A 7 2.42 16.89 -17.10
CA ARG A 7 1.73 16.18 -18.18
C ARG A 7 2.13 14.71 -18.11
N PHE A 8 1.22 13.88 -17.61
CA PHE A 8 1.38 12.42 -17.70
C PHE A 8 1.07 11.98 -19.13
N GLY A 9 2.10 11.52 -19.85
CA GLY A 9 1.91 10.82 -21.13
C GLY A 9 1.60 9.35 -20.84
N ALA A 10 0.45 8.86 -21.31
CA ALA A 10 0.05 7.46 -21.14
C ALA A 10 0.36 6.64 -22.41
N VAL A 11 0.90 5.45 -22.22
CA VAL A 11 0.94 4.35 -23.20
C VAL A 11 0.53 3.11 -22.41
N LEU A 12 -0.50 2.38 -22.83
CA LEU A 12 -0.98 1.17 -22.15
C LEU A 12 -0.42 -0.07 -22.83
N GLY A 13 -0.02 -1.06 -22.04
CA GLY A 13 0.48 -2.36 -22.46
C GLY A 13 -0.35 -3.40 -21.73
N VAL A 14 -1.22 -4.08 -22.46
CA VAL A 14 -1.99 -5.21 -21.94
C VAL A 14 -1.07 -6.42 -22.00
N LEU A 15 -0.77 -7.04 -20.87
CA LEU A 15 -0.11 -8.35 -20.88
C LEU A 15 -1.17 -9.43 -21.10
N GLY A 16 -1.27 -9.90 -22.34
CA GLY A 16 -2.07 -11.06 -22.73
C GLY A 16 -1.17 -12.19 -23.21
N SER A 17 -1.30 -13.37 -22.60
CA SER A 17 -0.65 -14.60 -23.05
C SER A 17 -1.37 -15.14 -24.30
N THR A 18 -0.98 -14.69 -25.48
CA THR A 18 -1.52 -15.26 -26.73
C THR A 18 -0.79 -16.57 -27.07
N PHE A 19 -1.36 -17.71 -26.69
CA PHE A 19 -1.07 -18.96 -27.39
C PHE A 19 -1.78 -18.91 -28.75
N LEU A 20 -1.05 -18.52 -29.80
CA LEU A 20 -1.51 -18.63 -31.17
C LEU A 20 -1.51 -20.12 -31.58
N LEU A 21 -2.70 -20.70 -31.66
CA LEU A 21 -2.97 -21.93 -32.39
C LEU A 21 -2.98 -21.61 -33.89
N SER A 22 -1.83 -21.77 -34.56
CA SER A 22 -1.76 -21.84 -36.02
C SER A 22 -1.43 -23.29 -36.44
N PRO A 23 -2.24 -23.93 -37.30
CA PRO A 23 -1.97 -25.27 -37.80
C PRO A 23 -1.14 -25.16 -39.09
N ASP A 24 0.17 -24.95 -38.97
CA ASP A 24 1.06 -24.93 -40.13
C ASP A 24 2.31 -25.79 -39.84
N PRO A 25 2.56 -26.89 -40.58
CA PRO A 25 3.61 -27.86 -40.24
C PRO A 25 5.02 -27.44 -40.71
N GLY A 26 5.21 -26.22 -41.21
CA GLY A 26 6.38 -25.86 -42.03
C GLY A 26 7.51 -25.02 -41.42
N LEU A 27 7.37 -24.40 -40.24
CA LEU A 27 8.43 -23.56 -39.66
C LEU A 27 8.63 -23.80 -38.16
N ARG A 28 9.43 -24.81 -37.83
CA ARG A 28 10.05 -24.99 -36.51
C ARG A 28 11.57 -24.86 -36.63
N LEU A 29 12.04 -23.64 -36.87
CA LEU A 29 13.47 -23.30 -36.82
C LEU A 29 13.66 -21.98 -36.07
N PHE A 30 13.26 -21.96 -34.80
CA PHE A 30 13.91 -21.11 -33.82
C PHE A 30 14.28 -21.98 -32.63
N SER A 31 15.58 -22.22 -32.58
CA SER A 31 16.39 -22.67 -31.45
C SER A 31 15.69 -22.57 -30.10
N SER A 32 15.62 -23.71 -29.44
CA SER A 32 15.50 -23.88 -28.00
C SER A 32 16.47 -22.95 -27.27
N ILE A 33 16.04 -21.72 -27.00
CA ILE A 33 16.53 -20.98 -25.85
C ILE A 33 16.01 -21.79 -24.66
N PRO A 34 16.87 -22.33 -23.79
CA PRO A 34 16.40 -22.77 -22.50
C PRO A 34 15.83 -21.51 -21.85
N VAL A 35 14.49 -21.41 -21.81
CA VAL A 35 13.82 -20.52 -20.87
C VAL A 35 14.23 -21.08 -19.53
N GLY A 36 15.33 -20.54 -19.00
CA GLY A 36 15.74 -20.80 -17.65
C GLY A 36 14.52 -20.43 -16.83
N THR A 37 13.92 -21.43 -16.20
CA THR A 37 13.11 -21.24 -15.01
C THR A 37 14.07 -20.70 -13.98
N GLN A 38 14.41 -19.42 -14.09
CA GLN A 38 14.87 -18.65 -12.95
C GLN A 38 13.72 -18.83 -11.96
N PRO A 39 13.92 -19.53 -10.83
CA PRO A 39 12.91 -19.51 -9.79
C PRO A 39 12.65 -18.04 -9.52
N ALA A 40 11.43 -17.59 -9.77
CA ALA A 40 11.09 -16.24 -9.42
C ALA A 40 11.15 -16.24 -7.88
N TYR A 41 12.08 -15.46 -7.36
CA TYR A 41 12.26 -15.33 -5.92
C TYR A 41 11.34 -14.21 -5.45
N ALA A 42 10.90 -14.29 -4.21
CA ALA A 42 10.24 -13.16 -3.56
C ALA A 42 11.06 -11.87 -3.74
N LEU A 43 10.39 -10.72 -3.70
CA LEU A 43 11.04 -9.43 -3.88
C LEU A 43 12.23 -9.29 -2.90
N PRO A 44 13.43 -8.92 -3.39
CA PRO A 44 14.56 -8.64 -2.52
C PRO A 44 14.21 -7.57 -1.48
N GLU A 45 14.67 -7.74 -0.23
CA GLU A 45 14.29 -6.87 0.89
C GLU A 45 14.53 -5.38 0.59
N ASN A 46 15.64 -5.05 -0.08
CA ASN A 46 15.93 -3.68 -0.49
C ASN A 46 14.88 -3.11 -1.47
N GLN A 47 14.32 -3.92 -2.36
CA GLN A 47 13.26 -3.48 -3.27
C GLN A 47 11.94 -3.24 -2.51
N ILE A 48 11.63 -4.07 -1.52
CA ILE A 48 10.48 -3.85 -0.63
C ILE A 48 10.68 -2.52 0.12
N LEU A 49 11.85 -2.30 0.71
CA LEU A 49 12.17 -1.06 1.42
C LEU A 49 12.05 0.18 0.52
N GLU A 50 12.54 0.12 -0.72
CA GLU A 50 12.40 1.23 -1.68
C GLU A 50 10.93 1.53 -2.02
N LYS A 51 10.11 0.50 -2.25
CA LYS A 51 8.66 0.65 -2.48
C LYS A 51 7.94 1.31 -1.31
N LEU A 52 8.34 0.97 -0.08
CA LEU A 52 7.69 1.44 1.14
C LEU A 52 8.28 2.76 1.68
N ARG A 53 9.48 3.18 1.22
CA ARG A 53 10.17 4.39 1.70
C ARG A 53 9.35 5.67 1.48
N SER A 54 8.62 5.74 0.37
CA SER A 54 7.83 6.92 -0.01
C SER A 54 6.47 6.99 0.69
N ILE A 55 6.15 6.03 1.55
CA ILE A 55 4.85 5.93 2.21
C ILE A 55 4.98 6.42 3.66
N PRO A 56 4.65 7.68 3.94
CA PRO A 56 4.63 8.20 5.31
C PRO A 56 3.52 7.56 6.14
N VAL A 57 3.88 7.16 7.35
CA VAL A 57 2.98 6.70 8.41
C VAL A 57 3.35 7.39 9.72
N PHE A 58 2.49 7.28 10.72
CA PHE A 58 2.64 8.02 11.98
C PHE A 58 2.73 7.07 13.15
N THR A 59 3.77 7.21 13.96
CA THR A 59 3.95 6.46 15.21
C THR A 59 3.89 7.42 16.38
N ILE A 60 3.67 6.89 17.56
CA ILE A 60 3.79 7.64 18.81
C ILE A 60 5.12 7.24 19.42
N THR A 61 6.01 8.22 19.64
CA THR A 61 7.33 7.95 20.21
C THR A 61 7.59 8.84 21.41
N ASP A 62 8.54 8.46 22.25
CA ASP A 62 9.13 9.38 23.21
C ASP A 62 10.06 10.41 22.54
N ASN A 63 10.69 11.26 23.36
CA ASN A 63 11.64 12.27 22.93
C ASN A 63 12.95 11.70 22.33
N GLN A 64 13.24 10.41 22.54
CA GLN A 64 14.39 9.72 21.98
C GLN A 64 14.04 8.99 20.67
N GLY A 65 12.76 8.98 20.28
CA GLY A 65 12.27 8.30 19.10
C GLY A 65 11.89 6.83 19.33
N ALA A 66 11.90 6.35 20.57
CA ALA A 66 11.46 4.99 20.89
C ALA A 66 9.93 4.90 20.83
N PRO A 67 9.34 3.86 20.20
CA PRO A 67 7.90 3.75 20.05
C PRO A 67 7.20 3.54 21.39
N LEU A 68 6.01 4.13 21.56
CA LEU A 68 5.11 3.83 22.66
C LEU A 68 4.53 2.43 22.47
N VAL A 69 4.89 1.52 23.37
CA VAL A 69 4.49 0.11 23.34
C VAL A 69 3.44 -0.17 24.41
N ALA A 70 2.35 -0.83 24.02
CA ALA A 70 1.38 -1.41 24.93
C ALA A 70 1.64 -2.91 25.09
N THR A 71 1.43 -3.45 26.29
CA THR A 71 1.45 -4.89 26.51
C THR A 71 0.05 -5.45 26.39
N VAL A 72 -0.19 -6.31 25.40
CA VAL A 72 -1.49 -6.97 25.18
C VAL A 72 -1.41 -8.45 25.58
N PRO A 73 -2.43 -8.99 26.29
CA PRO A 73 -2.54 -10.42 26.51
C PRO A 73 -2.71 -11.18 25.18
N GLN A 74 -2.01 -12.30 25.03
CA GLN A 74 -2.19 -13.25 23.94
C GLN A 74 -2.69 -14.60 24.49
N ALA A 75 -3.04 -15.52 23.58
CA ALA A 75 -3.29 -16.91 23.92
C ALA A 75 -2.11 -17.52 24.71
N ASP A 76 -2.40 -18.54 25.52
CA ASP A 76 -1.42 -19.27 26.34
C ASP A 76 -0.70 -18.43 27.41
N ASN A 77 -1.36 -17.42 27.99
CA ASN A 77 -0.80 -16.51 29.01
C ASN A 77 0.45 -15.74 28.56
N LYS A 78 0.70 -15.66 27.25
CA LYS A 78 1.77 -14.85 26.69
C LYS A 78 1.36 -13.38 26.65
N LYS A 79 2.34 -12.50 26.66
CA LYS A 79 2.17 -11.05 26.55
C LYS A 79 2.92 -10.60 25.30
N ALA A 80 2.28 -9.81 24.46
CA ALA A 80 2.91 -9.19 23.30
C ALA A 80 3.10 -7.69 23.53
N ALA A 81 4.29 -7.20 23.20
CA ALA A 81 4.56 -5.79 23.05
C ALA A 81 4.01 -5.32 21.70
N VAL A 82 3.11 -4.34 21.69
CA VAL A 82 2.48 -3.81 20.47
C VAL A 82 2.69 -2.30 20.38
N ALA A 83 3.21 -1.84 19.25
CA ALA A 83 3.29 -0.43 18.90
C ALA A 83 2.26 -0.09 17.80
N GLY A 84 1.55 1.03 17.96
CA GLY A 84 0.57 1.49 16.98
C GLY A 84 1.21 2.28 15.84
N VAL A 85 0.81 1.97 14.60
CA VAL A 85 1.24 2.66 13.38
C VAL A 85 0.01 3.20 12.66
N PHE A 86 -0.20 4.51 12.73
CA PHE A 86 -1.38 5.17 12.20
C PHE A 86 -1.18 5.57 10.74
N ILE A 87 -2.18 5.27 9.91
CA ILE A 87 -2.20 5.71 8.51
C ILE A 87 -2.54 7.20 8.41
N SER A 88 -3.42 7.70 9.27
CA SER A 88 -3.75 9.13 9.34
C SER A 88 -3.02 9.82 10.49
N ARG A 89 -2.46 10.99 10.19
CA ARG A 89 -1.89 11.88 11.20
C ARG A 89 -2.94 12.35 12.20
N ASN A 90 -4.13 12.66 11.72
CA ASN A 90 -5.21 13.19 12.55
C ASN A 90 -5.62 12.17 13.61
N ASP A 91 -5.66 10.89 13.24
CA ASP A 91 -5.94 9.81 14.17
C ASP A 91 -4.82 9.62 15.20
N ALA A 92 -3.55 9.76 14.80
CA ALA A 92 -2.42 9.73 15.71
C ALA A 92 -2.44 10.91 16.71
N VAL A 93 -2.73 12.12 16.23
CA VAL A 93 -2.88 13.32 17.09
C VAL A 93 -4.05 13.14 18.05
N ALA A 94 -5.20 12.68 17.57
CA ALA A 94 -6.36 12.40 18.40
C ALA A 94 -6.09 11.32 19.46
N PHE A 95 -5.24 10.33 19.15
CA PHE A 95 -4.77 9.37 20.14
C PHE A 95 -3.99 10.04 21.27
N VAL A 96 -2.98 10.88 20.94
CA VAL A 96 -2.20 11.63 21.95
C VAL A 96 -3.09 12.57 22.75
N ASP A 97 -4.03 13.26 22.11
CA ASP A 97 -4.94 14.19 22.80
C ASP A 97 -5.87 13.46 23.78
N ARG A 98 -6.36 12.27 23.45
CA ARG A 98 -7.09 11.43 24.40
C ARG A 98 -6.21 10.98 25.57
N LEU A 99 -4.92 10.74 25.31
CA LEU A 99 -3.98 10.35 26.36
C LEU A 99 -3.71 11.51 27.32
N LYS A 100 -3.65 12.76 26.85
CA LYS A 100 -3.52 13.94 27.74
C LYS A 100 -4.59 14.00 28.82
N THR A 101 -5.80 13.51 28.55
CA THR A 101 -6.89 13.44 29.53
C THR A 101 -6.79 12.21 30.44
N ARG A 102 -6.30 11.07 29.93
CA ARG A 102 -6.28 9.79 30.66
C ARG A 102 -5.01 9.58 31.50
N ASP A 103 -3.88 9.99 30.96
CA ASP A 103 -2.56 9.91 31.57
C ASP A 103 -1.71 11.13 31.12
N PRO A 104 -1.88 12.29 31.80
CA PRO A 104 -1.16 13.51 31.45
C PRO A 104 0.36 13.38 31.59
N GLN A 105 0.84 12.52 32.51
CA GLN A 105 2.27 12.32 32.72
C GLN A 105 2.90 11.62 31.51
N LEU A 106 2.31 10.50 31.08
CA LEU A 106 2.76 9.81 29.86
C LEU A 106 2.60 10.69 28.62
N ALA A 107 1.47 11.39 28.49
CA ALA A 107 1.21 12.26 27.34
C ALA A 107 2.24 13.39 27.18
N SER A 108 2.89 13.82 28.28
CA SER A 108 3.90 14.87 28.28
C SER A 108 5.28 14.42 27.75
N THR A 109 5.50 13.10 27.65
CA THR A 109 6.80 12.54 27.24
C THR A 109 6.78 11.96 25.82
N ILE A 110 5.62 12.00 25.15
CA ILE A 110 5.41 11.41 23.83
C ILE A 110 5.03 12.46 22.79
N GLN A 111 5.25 12.12 21.52
CA GLN A 111 4.88 12.93 20.38
C GLN A 111 4.48 12.05 19.18
N VAL A 112 3.74 12.66 18.24
CA VAL A 112 3.47 12.03 16.94
C VAL A 112 4.70 12.21 16.06
N THR A 113 5.32 11.10 15.68
CA THR A 113 6.50 11.06 14.82
C THR A 113 6.11 10.51 13.46
N THR A 114 6.58 11.18 12.40
CA THR A 114 6.39 10.70 11.03
C THR A 114 7.55 9.80 10.65
N VAL A 115 7.27 8.58 10.21
CA VAL A 115 8.26 7.60 9.72
C VAL A 115 7.81 7.07 8.37
N SER A 116 8.70 6.38 7.65
CA SER A 116 8.27 5.66 6.44
C SER A 116 7.74 4.28 6.81
N LEU A 117 6.82 3.75 6.00
CA LEU A 117 6.36 2.38 6.13
C LEU A 117 7.52 1.38 5.93
N GLY A 118 8.52 1.74 5.11
CA GLY A 118 9.74 0.94 4.94
C GLY A 118 10.56 0.83 6.22
N GLU A 119 10.63 1.91 7.01
CA GLU A 119 11.29 1.89 8.31
C GLU A 119 10.54 0.99 9.31
N VAL A 120 9.22 1.09 9.38
CA VAL A 120 8.38 0.20 10.21
C VAL A 120 8.55 -1.26 9.79
N TYR A 121 8.54 -1.53 8.48
CA TYR A 121 8.78 -2.86 7.94
C TYR A 121 10.14 -3.39 8.38
N ARG A 122 11.21 -2.60 8.22
CA ARG A 122 12.57 -2.98 8.64
C ARG A 122 12.64 -3.29 10.13
N MET A 123 12.05 -2.44 10.98
CA MET A 123 12.00 -2.66 12.43
C MET A 123 11.27 -3.96 12.78
N SER A 124 10.14 -4.24 12.14
CA SER A 124 9.37 -5.48 12.34
C SER A 124 10.20 -6.71 11.97
N GLN A 125 11.00 -6.64 10.92
CA GLN A 125 11.84 -7.75 10.47
C GLN A 125 13.01 -8.00 11.42
N GLN A 126 13.60 -6.95 11.98
CA GLN A 126 14.71 -7.04 12.93
C GLN A 126 14.27 -7.53 14.32
N ALA A 127 13.05 -7.19 14.74
CA ALA A 127 12.51 -7.60 16.03
C ALA A 127 12.00 -9.05 16.04
N GLN A 128 11.72 -9.62 14.87
CA GLN A 128 11.10 -10.94 14.71
C GLN A 128 11.94 -12.05 15.37
N GLY A 129 11.36 -12.80 16.32
CA GLY A 129 12.04 -13.91 16.99
C GLY A 129 13.01 -13.50 18.10
N SER A 130 13.01 -12.22 18.50
CA SER A 130 13.79 -11.72 19.63
C SER A 130 12.97 -11.75 20.94
N ALA A 131 13.65 -11.69 22.09
CA ALA A 131 12.99 -11.59 23.39
C ALA A 131 12.25 -10.25 23.60
N GLU A 132 12.58 -9.25 22.79
CA GLU A 132 12.02 -7.90 22.80
C GLU A 132 11.14 -7.65 21.56
N GLU A 133 10.54 -8.71 21.01
CA GLU A 133 9.71 -8.60 19.80
C GLU A 133 8.55 -7.61 20.00
N VAL A 134 8.62 -6.50 19.29
CA VAL A 134 7.54 -5.52 19.20
C VAL A 134 6.76 -5.78 17.92
N GLN A 135 5.47 -6.07 18.06
CA GLN A 135 4.54 -6.19 16.96
C GLN A 135 4.01 -4.80 16.58
N PHE A 136 3.96 -4.51 15.29
CA PHE A 136 3.39 -3.27 14.79
C PHE A 136 1.94 -3.50 14.37
N ALA A 137 1.01 -2.81 15.04
CA ALA A 137 -0.40 -2.82 14.69
C ALA A 137 -0.71 -1.61 13.82
N TYR A 138 -1.07 -1.85 12.55
CA TYR A 138 -1.50 -0.79 11.65
C TYR A 138 -2.91 -0.34 12.00
N VAL A 139 -3.07 0.97 12.23
CA VAL A 139 -4.34 1.57 12.61
C VAL A 139 -4.95 2.23 11.36
N PRO A 140 -6.04 1.67 10.81
CA PRO A 140 -6.68 2.21 9.63
C PRO A 140 -7.50 3.45 9.94
N VAL A 141 -7.81 4.20 8.89
CA VAL A 141 -8.82 5.26 8.95
C VAL A 141 -10.20 4.64 8.89
N GLN A 142 -11.02 4.82 9.92
CA GLN A 142 -12.32 4.13 10.03
C GLN A 142 -13.23 4.36 8.81
N LYS A 143 -13.29 5.60 8.31
CA LYS A 143 -14.04 5.92 7.10
C LYS A 143 -13.62 5.05 5.90
N GLN A 144 -12.32 4.78 5.74
CA GLN A 144 -11.82 3.95 4.65
C GLN A 144 -12.20 2.47 4.85
N VAL A 145 -12.24 1.99 6.10
CA VAL A 145 -12.74 0.63 6.41
C VAL A 145 -14.20 0.49 6.00
N ASP A 146 -15.04 1.47 6.32
CA ASP A 146 -16.46 1.45 5.97
C ASP A 146 -16.67 1.49 4.44
N LEU A 147 -15.85 2.29 3.75
CA LEU A 147 -15.83 2.35 2.29
C LEU A 147 -15.35 1.04 1.65
N ALA A 148 -14.34 0.40 2.23
CA ALA A 148 -13.84 -0.90 1.79
C ALA A 148 -14.92 -1.99 1.90
N LYS A 149 -15.60 -2.08 3.05
CA LYS A 149 -16.74 -2.99 3.24
C LYS A 149 -17.85 -2.73 2.23
N SER A 150 -18.15 -1.46 1.96
CA SER A 150 -19.14 -1.09 0.94
C SER A 150 -18.75 -1.56 -0.47
N VAL A 151 -17.47 -1.47 -0.83
CA VAL A 151 -16.96 -1.97 -2.12
C VAL A 151 -17.04 -3.49 -2.20
N LEU A 152 -16.58 -4.19 -1.17
CA LEU A 152 -16.63 -5.67 -1.10
C LEU A 152 -18.07 -6.18 -1.22
N GLN A 153 -19.02 -5.57 -0.48
CA GLN A 153 -20.43 -5.91 -0.57
C GLN A 153 -20.99 -5.70 -1.98
N ALA A 154 -20.65 -4.58 -2.63
CA ALA A 154 -21.08 -4.29 -4.00
C ALA A 154 -20.48 -5.28 -5.02
N ASN A 155 -19.30 -5.84 -4.73
CA ASN A 155 -18.65 -6.87 -5.52
C ASN A 155 -19.16 -8.29 -5.19
N GLY A 156 -20.12 -8.45 -4.27
CA GLY A 156 -20.65 -9.74 -3.85
C GLY A 156 -19.72 -10.54 -2.94
N GLN A 157 -18.72 -9.89 -2.34
CA GLN A 157 -17.75 -10.50 -1.43
C GLN A 157 -18.21 -10.36 0.03
N SER A 158 -17.81 -11.30 0.88
CA SER A 158 -18.07 -11.22 2.32
C SER A 158 -17.32 -10.04 2.95
N VAL A 159 -18.00 -9.31 3.83
CA VAL A 159 -17.44 -8.15 4.56
C VAL A 159 -17.06 -8.47 6.01
N GLU A 160 -17.53 -9.61 6.52
CA GLU A 160 -17.38 -10.00 7.93
C GLU A 160 -15.91 -10.30 8.29
N GLU A 161 -15.09 -10.60 7.28
CA GLU A 161 -13.68 -10.96 7.43
C GLU A 161 -12.72 -9.80 7.13
N PHE A 162 -13.22 -8.62 6.72
CA PHE A 162 -12.32 -7.52 6.38
C PHE A 162 -11.65 -6.95 7.63
N ASN A 163 -10.34 -7.13 7.72
CA ASN A 163 -9.47 -6.65 8.78
C ASN A 163 -8.24 -5.95 8.18
N GLY A 164 -7.65 -5.05 8.96
CA GLY A 164 -6.43 -4.33 8.59
C GLY A 164 -6.66 -3.02 7.84
N VAL A 165 -5.62 -2.54 7.18
CA VAL A 165 -5.64 -1.26 6.45
C VAL A 165 -6.13 -1.46 5.01
N PRO A 166 -7.27 -0.87 4.62
CA PRO A 166 -7.78 -1.00 3.27
C PRO A 166 -6.89 -0.29 2.26
N LEU A 167 -6.76 -0.95 1.12
CA LEU A 167 -6.10 -0.48 -0.08
C LEU A 167 -7.03 -0.67 -1.26
N PHE A 168 -7.20 0.37 -2.06
CA PHE A 168 -8.13 0.41 -3.19
C PHE A 168 -7.37 0.34 -4.51
N ILE A 169 -7.85 -0.52 -5.40
CA ILE A 169 -7.25 -0.74 -6.72
C ILE A 169 -8.35 -0.78 -7.78
N ALA A 170 -8.06 -0.30 -8.99
CA ALA A 170 -8.99 -0.36 -10.11
C ALA A 170 -8.75 -1.60 -10.99
N LYS A 171 -9.83 -2.28 -11.35
CA LYS A 171 -9.86 -3.38 -12.33
C LYS A 171 -10.83 -3.05 -13.45
N GLY A 172 -10.53 -3.44 -14.69
CA GLY A 172 -11.41 -3.19 -15.83
C GLY A 172 -10.84 -3.67 -17.16
N GLY A 173 -11.47 -3.24 -18.25
CA GLY A 173 -11.12 -3.68 -19.61
C GLY A 173 -11.70 -5.06 -19.96
N PRO A 174 -11.43 -5.56 -21.19
CA PRO A 174 -11.98 -6.83 -21.69
C PRO A 174 -11.66 -8.04 -20.82
N ASP A 175 -10.47 -8.04 -20.21
CA ASP A 175 -9.95 -9.14 -19.40
C ASP A 175 -10.12 -8.93 -17.88
N ASN A 176 -10.82 -7.86 -17.46
CA ASN A 176 -10.98 -7.48 -16.05
C ASN A 176 -9.63 -7.34 -15.30
N GLY A 177 -8.58 -6.89 -16.00
CA GLY A 177 -7.22 -6.71 -15.48
C GLY A 177 -7.06 -5.43 -14.66
N TYR A 178 -5.90 -5.26 -14.04
CA TYR A 178 -5.59 -4.06 -13.27
C TYR A 178 -5.36 -2.84 -14.16
N LEU A 179 -5.87 -1.69 -13.73
CA LEU A 179 -5.56 -0.42 -14.37
C LEU A 179 -4.10 -0.03 -14.09
N THR A 180 -3.35 0.29 -15.14
CA THR A 180 -1.98 0.77 -15.04
C THR A 180 -1.86 2.24 -15.43
N ILE A 181 -0.84 2.91 -14.90
CA ILE A 181 -0.45 4.27 -15.27
C ILE A 181 1.01 4.29 -15.70
N GLN A 182 1.38 5.26 -16.54
CA GLN A 182 2.78 5.49 -16.90
C GLN A 182 3.49 6.26 -15.79
N ASN A 183 4.64 5.75 -15.37
CA ASN A 183 5.57 6.37 -14.46
C ASN A 183 6.97 6.37 -15.09
N GLY A 184 7.34 7.48 -15.74
CA GLY A 184 8.54 7.52 -16.58
C GLY A 184 8.40 6.58 -17.78
N ASN A 185 9.25 5.55 -17.83
CA ASN A 185 9.23 4.52 -18.89
C ASN A 185 8.54 3.23 -18.44
N GLU A 186 8.00 3.18 -17.21
CA GLU A 186 7.42 1.98 -16.62
C GLU A 186 5.91 2.09 -16.48
N GLN A 187 5.21 0.97 -16.71
CA GLN A 187 3.80 0.85 -16.37
C GLN A 187 3.66 0.30 -14.96
N VAL A 188 3.01 1.06 -14.11
CA VAL A 188 2.81 0.73 -12.70
C VAL A 188 1.33 0.60 -12.38
N ILE A 189 1.03 -0.17 -11.33
CA ILE A 189 -0.30 -0.42 -10.81
C ILE A 189 -0.46 0.44 -9.54
N PRO A 190 -1.21 1.55 -9.62
CA PRO A 190 -1.39 2.42 -8.46
C PRO A 190 -2.41 1.81 -7.49
N ILE A 191 -2.03 1.72 -6.22
CA ILE A 191 -2.88 1.24 -5.13
C ILE A 191 -3.00 2.34 -4.08
N PHE A 192 -4.22 2.68 -3.69
CA PHE A 192 -4.52 3.87 -2.90
C PHE A 192 -4.94 3.51 -1.48
N PHE A 193 -4.46 4.26 -0.48
CA PHE A 193 -4.99 4.15 0.88
C PHE A 193 -6.41 4.72 1.00
N TYR A 194 -6.75 5.73 0.21
CA TYR A 194 -8.05 6.41 0.24
C TYR A 194 -8.84 6.14 -1.03
N LYS A 195 -10.08 5.66 -0.90
CA LYS A 195 -10.96 5.36 -2.04
C LYS A 195 -11.22 6.59 -2.89
N GLU A 196 -11.38 7.75 -2.25
CA GLU A 196 -11.68 9.01 -2.92
C GLU A 196 -10.53 9.44 -3.85
N ASP A 197 -9.29 9.12 -3.50
CA ASP A 197 -8.13 9.44 -4.35
C ASP A 197 -8.12 8.59 -5.62
N LEU A 198 -8.45 7.30 -5.50
CA LEU A 198 -8.68 6.43 -6.66
C LEU A 198 -9.86 6.92 -7.50
N GLN A 199 -10.99 7.28 -6.87
CA GLN A 199 -12.16 7.79 -7.59
C GLN A 199 -11.86 9.07 -8.37
N ASN A 200 -11.12 10.00 -7.76
CA ASN A 200 -10.69 11.22 -8.43
C ASN A 200 -9.80 10.92 -9.65
N MET A 201 -8.87 9.97 -9.52
CA MET A 201 -8.04 9.51 -10.63
C MET A 201 -8.92 8.95 -11.77
N LEU A 202 -9.86 8.06 -11.44
CA LEU A 202 -10.79 7.47 -12.41
C LEU A 202 -11.68 8.52 -13.11
N THR A 203 -12.14 9.54 -12.39
CA THR A 203 -12.89 10.66 -12.98
C THR A 203 -12.05 11.41 -14.02
N GLN A 204 -10.78 11.70 -13.70
CA GLN A 204 -9.87 12.37 -14.64
C GLN A 204 -9.60 11.51 -15.87
N PHE A 205 -9.44 10.19 -15.70
CA PHE A 205 -9.28 9.26 -16.82
C PHE A 205 -10.53 9.22 -17.70
N LYS A 206 -11.73 9.21 -17.12
CA LYS A 206 -12.99 9.21 -17.90
C LYS A 206 -13.11 10.44 -18.80
N THR A 207 -12.62 11.60 -18.35
CA THR A 207 -12.60 12.81 -19.18
C THR A 207 -11.60 12.72 -20.35
N GLN A 208 -10.47 12.03 -20.16
CA GLN A 208 -9.40 11.96 -21.15
C GLN A 208 -9.57 10.79 -22.14
N GLN A 209 -10.07 9.65 -21.66
CA GLN A 209 -10.18 8.38 -22.38
C GLN A 209 -11.45 7.64 -21.95
N PRO A 210 -12.64 8.10 -22.37
CA PRO A 210 -13.93 7.59 -21.91
C PRO A 210 -14.13 6.09 -22.20
N ASP A 211 -13.62 5.61 -23.34
CA ASP A 211 -13.82 4.22 -23.79
C ASP A 211 -13.12 3.18 -22.89
N LEU A 212 -12.05 3.59 -22.20
CA LEU A 212 -11.24 2.71 -21.34
C LEU A 212 -11.80 2.54 -19.93
N ILE A 213 -12.74 3.41 -19.52
CA ILE A 213 -13.30 3.42 -18.16
C ILE A 213 -14.69 2.77 -18.10
N SER A 214 -15.27 2.41 -19.25
CA SER A 214 -16.66 1.94 -19.37
C SER A 214 -17.01 0.72 -18.50
N ASN A 215 -16.04 -0.07 -18.06
CA ASN A 215 -16.22 -1.24 -17.20
C ASN A 215 -15.24 -1.30 -16.00
N VAL A 216 -14.76 -0.14 -15.53
CA VAL A 216 -13.85 -0.13 -14.37
C VAL A 216 -14.62 -0.31 -13.06
N LYS A 217 -14.15 -1.26 -12.24
CA LYS A 217 -14.60 -1.52 -10.87
C LYS A 217 -13.47 -1.23 -9.90
N ILE A 218 -13.84 -0.86 -8.67
CA ILE A 218 -12.90 -0.76 -7.56
C ILE A 218 -12.90 -2.10 -6.84
N ASP A 219 -11.70 -2.58 -6.50
CA ASP A 219 -11.46 -3.75 -5.68
C ASP A 219 -10.69 -3.33 -4.43
N VAL A 220 -10.69 -4.20 -3.41
CA VAL A 220 -10.09 -3.94 -2.10
C VAL A 220 -9.14 -5.06 -1.72
N VAL A 221 -7.94 -4.68 -1.29
CA VAL A 221 -7.00 -5.54 -0.57
C VAL A 221 -6.64 -4.88 0.77
N ASN A 222 -5.92 -5.57 1.65
CA ASN A 222 -5.37 -4.95 2.86
C ASN A 222 -3.84 -4.84 2.79
N LEU A 223 -3.31 -3.87 3.53
CA LEU A 223 -1.88 -3.57 3.56
C LEU A 223 -1.07 -4.75 4.10
N GLU A 224 -1.54 -5.38 5.16
CA GLU A 224 -0.87 -6.46 5.87
C GLU A 224 -0.63 -7.65 4.94
N GLY A 225 -1.66 -8.06 4.21
CA GLY A 225 -1.60 -9.10 3.19
C GLY A 225 -0.71 -8.71 2.01
N LEU A 226 -0.72 -7.43 1.60
CA LEU A 226 0.21 -6.95 0.58
C LEU A 226 1.67 -7.03 1.06
N LEU A 227 1.98 -6.60 2.28
CA LEU A 227 3.33 -6.68 2.86
C LEU A 227 3.81 -8.13 2.96
N ASP A 228 2.92 -9.03 3.36
CA ASP A 228 3.18 -10.47 3.40
C ASP A 228 3.42 -11.04 2.00
N ALA A 229 2.64 -10.65 1.00
CA ALA A 229 2.83 -11.06 -0.39
C ALA A 229 4.17 -10.55 -0.94
N LEU A 230 4.51 -9.28 -0.74
CA LEU A 230 5.80 -8.71 -1.13
C LEU A 230 6.98 -9.52 -0.55
N LYS A 231 6.84 -10.08 0.66
CA LYS A 231 7.88 -10.86 1.33
C LYS A 231 7.99 -12.31 0.83
N ARG A 232 6.89 -12.92 0.37
CA ARG A 232 6.80 -14.38 0.17
C ARG A 232 6.58 -14.81 -1.27
N ASP A 233 6.02 -13.94 -2.09
CA ASP A 233 5.49 -14.27 -3.41
C ASP A 233 6.39 -13.68 -4.51
N ASP A 234 6.48 -14.42 -5.62
CA ASP A 234 7.30 -14.15 -6.78
C ASP A 234 6.52 -13.57 -7.97
N ASP A 235 5.23 -13.27 -7.76
CA ASP A 235 4.35 -12.70 -8.77
C ASP A 235 4.89 -11.37 -9.32
N GLN A 236 5.08 -11.32 -10.65
CA GLN A 236 5.49 -10.11 -11.36
C GLN A 236 4.54 -8.93 -11.18
N PHE A 237 3.28 -9.18 -10.80
CA PHE A 237 2.32 -8.16 -10.38
C PHE A 237 2.89 -7.27 -9.26
N LEU A 238 3.52 -7.87 -8.26
CA LEU A 238 4.04 -7.18 -7.07
C LEU A 238 5.15 -6.16 -7.43
N ASN A 239 5.94 -6.48 -8.46
CA ASN A 239 6.99 -5.61 -8.98
C ASN A 239 6.44 -4.29 -9.54
N ARG A 240 5.20 -4.29 -10.04
CA ARG A 240 4.57 -3.11 -10.67
C ARG A 240 3.75 -2.27 -9.71
N ILE A 241 3.48 -2.76 -8.50
CA ILE A 241 2.70 -2.03 -7.50
C ILE A 241 3.44 -0.76 -7.07
N VAL A 242 2.70 0.35 -7.08
CA VAL A 242 3.08 1.61 -6.44
C VAL A 242 1.97 2.00 -5.48
N LEU A 243 2.32 2.14 -4.20
CA LEU A 243 1.43 2.65 -3.18
C LEU A 243 1.31 4.17 -3.30
N ILE A 244 0.08 4.68 -3.22
CA ILE A 244 -0.24 6.10 -3.29
C ILE A 244 -0.71 6.56 -1.91
N PRO A 245 0.10 7.36 -1.18
CA PRO A 245 -0.25 7.80 0.16
C PRO A 245 -1.45 8.76 0.15
N PRO A 246 -2.17 8.90 1.28
CA PRO A 246 -3.28 9.85 1.39
C PRO A 246 -2.85 11.28 1.06
N ARG A 247 -3.69 12.04 0.33
CA ARG A 247 -3.40 13.44 0.00
C ARG A 247 -3.18 14.33 1.23
N GLU A 248 -3.97 14.15 2.29
CA GLU A 248 -3.80 14.91 3.53
C GLU A 248 -2.38 14.77 4.10
N THR A 249 -1.78 13.59 3.95
CA THR A 249 -0.43 13.31 4.42
C THR A 249 0.60 14.02 3.55
N LEU A 250 0.42 14.02 2.23
CA LEU A 250 1.30 14.74 1.31
C LEU A 250 1.25 16.26 1.54
N GLU A 251 0.06 16.81 1.76
CA GLU A 251 -0.13 18.24 2.04
C GLU A 251 0.54 18.65 3.35
N TYR A 252 0.38 17.84 4.41
CA TYR A 252 1.07 18.05 5.68
C TYR A 252 2.59 18.06 5.51
N LEU A 253 3.14 17.08 4.78
CA LEU A 253 4.57 17.00 4.56
C LEU A 253 5.08 18.22 3.80
N GLN A 254 4.38 18.66 2.75
CA GLN A 254 4.76 19.85 1.97
C GLN A 254 4.77 21.13 2.81
N GLN A 255 3.81 21.30 3.71
CA GLN A 255 3.73 22.47 4.60
C GLN A 255 4.85 22.50 5.65
N ASN A 256 5.36 21.33 6.04
CA ASN A 256 6.33 21.17 7.12
C ASN A 256 7.73 20.75 6.64
N GLN A 257 8.01 20.79 5.33
CA GLN A 257 9.39 20.65 4.86
C GLN A 257 10.19 21.89 5.31
N PRO A 258 11.37 21.71 5.95
CA PRO A 258 12.25 22.83 6.19
C PRO A 258 12.59 23.47 4.84
N ARG A 259 12.31 24.77 4.70
CA ARG A 259 12.75 25.52 3.51
C ARG A 259 14.27 25.40 3.44
N ARG A 260 14.76 24.69 2.42
CA ARG A 260 16.18 24.66 2.09
C ARG A 260 16.62 26.02 1.57
#